data_AF-A0AAV8HPB9-F1
#
_entry.id   AF-A0AAV8HPB9-F1
#
_cell.length_a   1.000
_cell.length_b   1.000
_cell.length_c   1.000
_cell.angle_alpha   90.00
_cell.angle_beta   90.00
_cell.angle_gamma   90.00
#
_symmetry.space_group_name_H-M   'P 1'
#
loop_
_entity.id
_entity.type
_entity.pdbx_description
1 polymer ?
#
loop_
_entity_poly.entity_id
_entity_poly.type
_entity_poly.pdbx_seq_one_letter_code
_entity_poly.pdbx_strand_id
1 'polypeptide(L)'
;MSDDRDLLPPSDRKTLFLDLDHTLIVSVQKPSTEKFSSGDQMTFTSLGITNYILKRPGVDQLLRSAVASNYEIVIFTAETRLYASSVIDWLDPNREFILHRLYRDACTIDAEGQYLKDLTVTGRRLDRSVVIDDSPTVYGDHSQNVIPVSPFYGDPKDVELLKILWFFEFNKQFEDLRLAVKNLSNMQIERKRRIQSKKKRRKRRIKTMCECQRRNGYEGVLWIDLLAGFFKYGGGLLIIALLFVFTFYCWCVGLVIE
;
A
#
# COMPACT_ATOMS: atom_id res chain seq x y z
N MET A 1 -1.48 -0.43 -42.10
CA MET A 1 -2.48 -1.44 -41.74
C MET A 1 -2.48 -1.51 -40.23
N SER A 2 -3.34 -0.73 -39.57
CA SER A 2 -3.59 -0.87 -38.14
C SER A 2 -4.28 -2.21 -37.95
N ASP A 3 -3.55 -3.16 -37.39
CA ASP A 3 -4.03 -4.52 -37.19
C ASP A 3 -5.29 -4.47 -36.33
N ASP A 4 -6.36 -5.05 -36.83
CA ASP A 4 -7.59 -5.26 -36.09
C ASP A 4 -7.24 -6.23 -34.96
N ARG A 5 -7.25 -5.76 -33.70
CA ARG A 5 -7.49 -6.51 -32.42
C ARG A 5 -6.83 -5.85 -31.19
N ASP A 6 -7.08 -4.56 -30.97
CA ASP A 6 -6.94 -4.04 -29.61
C ASP A 6 -7.95 -4.74 -28.69
N LEU A 7 -7.55 -5.10 -27.47
CA LEU A 7 -8.41 -5.81 -26.51
C LEU A 7 -9.60 -4.98 -26.04
N LEU A 8 -9.53 -3.66 -26.15
CA LEU A 8 -10.55 -2.71 -25.71
C LEU A 8 -11.01 -1.84 -26.87
N PRO A 9 -12.29 -1.41 -26.89
CA PRO A 9 -12.76 -0.47 -27.90
C PRO A 9 -11.97 0.85 -27.82
N PRO A 10 -11.81 1.60 -28.92
CA PRO A 10 -11.08 2.86 -28.92
C PRO A 10 -11.62 3.86 -27.88
N SER A 11 -10.71 4.52 -27.16
CA SER A 11 -11.04 5.53 -26.15
C SER A 11 -9.89 6.54 -26.05
N ASP A 12 -10.23 7.82 -25.87
CA ASP A 12 -9.28 8.90 -25.64
C ASP A 12 -9.16 9.30 -24.16
N ARG A 13 -9.98 8.70 -23.27
CA ARG A 13 -9.98 8.98 -21.84
C ARG A 13 -8.67 8.53 -21.20
N LYS A 14 -8.31 9.14 -20.06
CA LYS A 14 -7.21 8.60 -19.23
C LYS A 14 -7.68 7.25 -18.68
N THR A 15 -6.81 6.24 -18.66
CA THR A 15 -7.19 4.88 -18.26
C THR A 15 -6.51 4.50 -16.96
N LEU A 16 -7.31 4.02 -16.00
CA LEU A 16 -6.85 3.43 -14.76
C LEU A 16 -7.05 1.92 -14.84
N PHE A 17 -5.95 1.19 -14.97
CA PHE A 17 -5.95 -0.26 -14.85
C PHE A 17 -5.83 -0.65 -13.37
N LEU A 18 -6.75 -1.49 -12.88
CA LEU A 18 -6.74 -2.02 -11.53
C LEU A 18 -6.60 -3.54 -11.59
N ASP A 19 -5.68 -4.07 -10.82
CA ASP A 19 -5.68 -5.49 -10.49
C ASP A 19 -6.76 -5.83 -9.45
N LEU A 20 -7.05 -7.12 -9.27
CA LEU A 20 -8.11 -7.62 -8.40
C LEU A 20 -7.57 -8.23 -7.10
N ASP A 21 -7.03 -9.44 -7.17
CA ASP A 21 -6.57 -10.22 -6.01
C ASP A 21 -5.34 -9.61 -5.37
N HIS A 22 -5.34 -9.51 -4.04
CA HIS A 22 -4.32 -8.78 -3.26
C HIS A 22 -4.22 -7.27 -3.55
N THR A 23 -4.94 -6.75 -4.54
CA THR A 23 -5.02 -5.31 -4.84
C THR A 23 -6.30 -4.68 -4.27
N LEU A 24 -7.48 -5.12 -4.71
CA LEU A 24 -8.79 -4.62 -4.27
C LEU A 24 -9.48 -5.57 -3.27
N ILE A 25 -9.16 -6.85 -3.31
CA ILE A 25 -9.79 -7.89 -2.49
C ILE A 25 -8.74 -8.91 -2.02
N VAL A 26 -9.13 -9.76 -1.08
CA VAL A 26 -8.38 -10.99 -0.79
C VAL A 26 -9.35 -12.17 -0.67
N SER A 27 -8.97 -13.32 -1.23
CA SER A 27 -9.69 -14.58 -1.09
C SER A 27 -9.09 -15.41 0.05
N VAL A 28 -9.91 -15.83 1.00
CA VAL A 28 -9.50 -16.64 2.16
C VAL A 28 -10.39 -17.86 2.34
N GLN A 29 -9.81 -19.00 2.69
CA GLN A 29 -10.55 -20.26 2.89
C GLN A 29 -11.18 -20.39 4.29
N LYS A 30 -10.79 -19.53 5.24
CA LYS A 30 -11.36 -19.53 6.59
C LYS A 30 -12.32 -18.35 6.74
N PRO A 31 -13.51 -18.56 7.33
CA PRO A 31 -14.37 -17.44 7.69
C PRO A 31 -13.60 -16.52 8.64
N SER A 32 -13.63 -15.22 8.36
CA SER A 32 -13.01 -14.23 9.25
C SER A 32 -13.72 -14.29 10.62
N THR A 33 -12.96 -14.44 11.69
CA THR A 33 -13.48 -14.26 13.06
C THR A 33 -13.72 -12.78 13.38
N GLU A 34 -13.14 -11.88 12.57
CA GLU A 34 -13.36 -10.44 12.68
C GLU A 34 -14.68 -10.04 12.01
N LYS A 35 -15.38 -9.08 12.65
CA LYS A 35 -16.64 -8.53 12.17
C LYS A 35 -16.38 -7.56 11.02
N PHE A 36 -16.33 -8.06 9.80
CA PHE A 36 -16.48 -7.21 8.62
C PHE A 36 -17.94 -6.74 8.52
N SER A 37 -18.15 -5.54 7.97
CA SER A 37 -19.51 -5.09 7.66
C SER A 37 -20.07 -5.97 6.54
N SER A 38 -21.38 -6.24 6.54
CA SER A 38 -22.00 -7.19 5.60
C SER A 38 -21.75 -6.86 4.12
N GLY A 39 -21.47 -5.61 3.77
CA GLY A 39 -21.12 -5.17 2.41
C GLY A 39 -19.64 -5.31 2.03
N ASP A 40 -18.79 -5.76 2.95
CA ASP A 40 -17.34 -5.88 2.75
C ASP A 40 -16.86 -7.34 2.66
N GLN A 41 -17.80 -8.29 2.68
CA GLN A 41 -17.53 -9.70 2.48
C GLN A 41 -18.55 -10.34 1.54
N MET A 42 -18.07 -11.21 0.65
CA MET A 42 -18.91 -12.14 -0.13
C MET A 42 -18.36 -13.57 -0.06
N THR A 43 -19.15 -14.55 -0.44
CA THR A 43 -18.70 -15.93 -0.63
C THR A 43 -18.68 -16.28 -2.11
N PHE A 44 -17.69 -17.09 -2.51
CA PHE A 44 -17.63 -17.67 -3.83
C PHE A 44 -17.39 -19.17 -3.71
N THR A 45 -18.32 -19.96 -4.23
CA THR A 45 -18.24 -21.43 -4.20
C THR A 45 -18.02 -21.95 -5.62
N SER A 46 -16.94 -22.70 -5.80
CA SER A 46 -16.65 -23.40 -7.06
C SER A 46 -16.08 -24.77 -6.76
N LEU A 47 -16.54 -25.78 -7.51
CA LEU A 47 -16.12 -27.19 -7.36
C LEU A 47 -16.24 -27.71 -5.91
N GLY A 48 -17.25 -27.27 -5.16
CA GLY A 48 -17.47 -27.65 -3.77
C GLY A 48 -16.55 -26.96 -2.75
N ILE A 49 -15.68 -26.05 -3.19
CA ILE A 49 -14.81 -25.24 -2.32
C ILE A 49 -15.42 -23.85 -2.19
N THR A 50 -15.65 -23.42 -0.95
CA THR A 50 -16.16 -22.08 -0.63
C THR A 50 -15.02 -21.21 -0.13
N ASN A 51 -14.77 -20.09 -0.82
CA ASN A 51 -13.88 -19.04 -0.37
C ASN A 51 -14.67 -17.84 0.14
N TYR A 52 -14.13 -17.14 1.13
CA TYR A 52 -14.60 -15.86 1.61
C TYR A 52 -13.75 -14.77 0.98
N ILE A 53 -14.38 -13.83 0.30
CA ILE A 53 -13.70 -12.71 -0.34
C ILE A 53 -13.91 -11.48 0.55
N LEU A 54 -12.80 -10.86 0.96
CA LEU A 54 -12.80 -9.66 1.77
C LEU A 54 -12.47 -8.45 0.89
N LYS A 55 -13.29 -7.40 0.96
CA LYS A 55 -13.04 -6.14 0.28
C LYS A 55 -11.96 -5.35 1.00
N ARG A 56 -11.01 -4.79 0.25
CA ARG A 56 -10.00 -3.90 0.82
C ARG A 56 -10.64 -2.57 1.26
N PRO A 57 -10.33 -2.07 2.46
CA PRO A 57 -10.73 -0.72 2.84
C PRO A 57 -10.28 0.31 1.78
N GLY A 58 -11.20 1.16 1.33
CA GLY A 58 -10.92 2.17 0.30
C GLY A 58 -11.46 1.85 -1.10
N VAL A 59 -11.91 0.62 -1.38
CA VAL A 59 -12.43 0.25 -2.72
C VAL A 59 -13.64 1.11 -3.10
N ASP A 60 -14.64 1.21 -2.22
CA ASP A 60 -15.83 2.01 -2.51
C ASP A 60 -15.49 3.49 -2.69
N GLN A 61 -14.57 4.01 -1.88
CA GLN A 61 -14.08 5.38 -2.00
C GLN A 61 -13.35 5.59 -3.32
N LEU A 62 -12.52 4.63 -3.76
CA LEU A 62 -11.81 4.68 -5.04
C LEU A 62 -12.80 4.71 -6.21
N LEU A 63 -13.73 3.74 -6.25
CA LEU A 63 -14.72 3.60 -7.32
C LEU A 63 -15.70 4.79 -7.37
N ARG A 64 -16.10 5.36 -6.22
CA ARG A 64 -17.00 6.52 -6.20
C ARG A 64 -16.29 7.87 -6.30
N SER A 65 -14.96 7.90 -6.26
CA SER A 65 -14.20 9.14 -6.29
C SER A 65 -14.27 9.84 -7.65
N ALA A 66 -13.82 11.09 -7.68
CA ALA A 66 -13.57 11.83 -8.92
C ALA A 66 -12.54 11.14 -9.85
N VAL A 67 -11.84 10.10 -9.40
CA VAL A 67 -11.03 9.26 -10.29
C VAL A 67 -11.94 8.52 -11.26
N ALA A 68 -13.06 7.94 -10.82
CA ALA A 68 -13.97 7.23 -11.73
C ALA A 68 -14.65 8.15 -12.76
N SER A 69 -14.83 9.43 -12.46
CA SER A 69 -15.36 10.38 -13.45
C SER A 69 -14.30 10.81 -14.47
N ASN A 70 -13.05 11.00 -14.05
CA ASN A 70 -11.97 11.47 -14.93
C ASN A 70 -11.23 10.35 -15.66
N TYR A 71 -11.36 9.11 -15.20
CA TYR A 71 -10.67 7.95 -15.75
C TYR A 71 -11.68 6.89 -16.23
N GLU A 72 -11.32 6.22 -17.31
CA GLU A 72 -11.87 4.92 -17.64
C GLU A 72 -11.24 3.87 -16.74
N ILE A 73 -12.03 3.22 -15.88
CA ILE A 73 -11.54 2.14 -15.01
C ILE A 73 -11.66 0.81 -15.75
N VAL A 74 -10.54 0.10 -15.81
CA VAL A 74 -10.42 -1.24 -16.42
C VAL A 74 -9.87 -2.19 -15.36
N ILE A 75 -10.58 -3.28 -15.07
CA ILE A 75 -9.99 -4.37 -14.30
C ILE A 75 -9.10 -5.19 -15.24
N PHE A 76 -7.83 -5.38 -14.89
CA PHE A 76 -6.92 -6.27 -15.61
C PHE A 76 -6.29 -7.26 -14.62
N THR A 77 -6.83 -8.48 -14.60
CA THR A 77 -6.47 -9.51 -13.63
C THR A 77 -5.99 -10.79 -14.34
N ALA A 78 -5.05 -11.49 -13.70
CA ALA A 78 -4.67 -12.85 -14.09
C ALA A 78 -5.68 -13.91 -13.61
N GLU A 79 -6.83 -13.51 -13.06
CA GLU A 79 -7.86 -14.43 -12.60
C GLU A 79 -8.81 -14.93 -13.69
N THR A 80 -9.43 -16.08 -13.43
CA THR A 80 -10.43 -16.63 -14.36
C THR A 80 -11.64 -15.71 -14.47
N ARG A 81 -12.23 -15.66 -15.67
CA ARG A 81 -13.47 -14.91 -15.93
C ARG A 81 -14.61 -15.28 -14.98
N LEU A 82 -14.76 -16.56 -14.66
CA LEU A 82 -15.82 -17.04 -13.76
C LEU A 82 -15.69 -16.40 -12.37
N TYR A 83 -14.51 -16.50 -11.76
CA TYR A 83 -14.24 -15.95 -10.44
C TYR A 83 -14.30 -14.42 -10.44
N ALA A 84 -13.49 -13.79 -11.29
CA ALA A 84 -13.33 -12.34 -11.30
C ALA A 84 -14.63 -11.62 -11.65
N SER A 85 -15.47 -12.16 -12.55
CA SER A 85 -16.75 -11.52 -12.88
C SER A 85 -17.68 -11.48 -11.67
N SER A 86 -17.77 -12.56 -10.89
CA SER A 86 -18.58 -12.59 -9.67
C SER A 86 -18.12 -11.57 -8.64
N VAL A 87 -16.79 -11.41 -8.47
CA VAL A 87 -16.22 -10.41 -7.57
C VAL A 87 -16.50 -8.99 -8.07
N ILE A 88 -16.25 -8.73 -9.36
CA ILE A 88 -16.45 -7.40 -9.94
C ILE A 88 -17.92 -6.98 -9.90
N ASP A 89 -18.85 -7.90 -10.19
CA ASP A 89 -20.29 -7.63 -10.08
C ASP A 89 -20.73 -7.38 -8.63
N TRP A 90 -20.02 -7.91 -7.64
CA TRP A 90 -20.26 -7.58 -6.24
C TRP A 90 -19.69 -6.20 -5.85
N LEU A 91 -18.51 -5.83 -6.38
CA LEU A 91 -17.88 -4.53 -6.12
C LEU A 91 -18.60 -3.37 -6.81
N ASP A 92 -19.12 -3.59 -8.02
CA ASP A 92 -19.85 -2.61 -8.82
C ASP A 92 -21.17 -3.19 -9.36
N PRO A 93 -22.17 -3.39 -8.47
CA PRO A 93 -23.41 -4.10 -8.82
C PRO A 93 -24.27 -3.37 -9.85
N ASN A 94 -24.18 -2.04 -9.88
CA ASN A 94 -24.89 -1.21 -10.84
C ASN A 94 -24.11 -0.99 -12.15
N ARG A 95 -22.85 -1.47 -12.22
CA ARG A 95 -21.94 -1.28 -13.36
C ARG A 95 -21.74 0.19 -13.71
N GLU A 96 -21.60 1.02 -12.68
CA GLU A 96 -21.48 2.47 -12.80
C GLU A 96 -20.03 2.94 -13.00
N PHE A 97 -19.05 2.17 -12.51
CA PHE A 97 -17.68 2.63 -12.35
C PHE A 97 -16.68 1.86 -13.21
N ILE A 98 -16.83 0.54 -13.33
CA ILE A 98 -15.88 -0.35 -14.03
C ILE A 98 -16.36 -0.55 -15.48
N LEU A 99 -15.67 0.07 -16.44
CA LEU A 99 -16.06 0.08 -17.84
C LEU A 99 -15.66 -1.20 -18.59
N HIS A 100 -14.48 -1.72 -18.30
CA HIS A 100 -13.95 -2.89 -18.99
C HIS A 100 -13.30 -3.90 -18.05
N ARG A 101 -13.27 -5.16 -18.47
CA ARG A 101 -12.77 -6.30 -17.71
C ARG A 101 -11.89 -7.17 -18.61
N LEU A 102 -10.61 -7.23 -18.29
CA LEU A 102 -9.61 -8.09 -18.91
C LEU A 102 -9.22 -9.16 -17.88
N TYR A 103 -9.38 -10.42 -18.26
CA TYR A 103 -9.17 -11.57 -17.38
C TYR A 103 -7.90 -12.33 -17.82
N ARG A 104 -7.66 -13.50 -17.22
CA ARG A 104 -6.54 -14.40 -17.54
C ARG A 104 -6.38 -14.69 -19.03
N ASP A 105 -7.49 -14.78 -19.78
CA ASP A 105 -7.49 -15.03 -21.23
C ASP A 105 -6.91 -13.86 -22.06
N ALA A 106 -6.84 -12.67 -21.48
CA ALA A 106 -6.19 -11.49 -22.06
C ALA A 106 -4.70 -11.36 -21.67
N CYS A 107 -4.20 -12.18 -20.74
CA CYS A 107 -2.79 -12.19 -20.37
C CYS A 107 -1.96 -12.97 -21.40
N THR A 108 -0.73 -12.52 -21.64
CA THR A 108 0.29 -13.32 -22.31
C THR A 108 1.02 -14.19 -21.29
N ILE A 109 1.73 -15.22 -21.73
CA ILE A 109 2.50 -16.11 -20.86
C ILE A 109 3.98 -16.01 -21.25
N ASP A 110 4.86 -15.78 -20.26
CA ASP A 110 6.30 -15.77 -20.50
C ASP A 110 6.93 -17.18 -20.57
N ALA A 111 8.24 -17.24 -20.76
CA ALA A 111 8.95 -18.51 -20.88
C ALA A 111 8.90 -19.35 -19.58
N GLU A 112 8.72 -18.68 -18.43
CA GLU A 112 8.62 -19.26 -17.10
C GLU A 112 7.17 -19.61 -16.71
N GLY A 113 6.20 -19.42 -17.62
CA GLY A 113 4.80 -19.74 -17.40
C GLY A 113 4.04 -18.71 -16.55
N GLN A 114 4.60 -17.53 -16.32
CA GLN A 114 3.93 -16.44 -15.60
C GLN A 114 2.98 -15.68 -16.52
N TYR A 115 1.84 -15.29 -15.98
CA TYR A 115 0.91 -14.40 -16.67
C TYR A 115 1.46 -12.98 -16.67
N LEU A 116 1.68 -12.44 -17.86
CA LEU A 116 2.05 -11.05 -18.08
C LEU A 116 0.83 -10.25 -18.56
N LYS A 117 0.77 -9.00 -18.12
CA LYS A 117 -0.27 -8.03 -18.44
C LYS A 117 0.30 -6.98 -19.40
N ASP A 118 0.30 -7.31 -20.69
CA ASP A 118 0.81 -6.43 -21.73
C ASP A 118 -0.15 -5.26 -21.98
N LEU A 119 0.31 -4.03 -21.72
CA LEU A 119 -0.48 -2.82 -21.94
C LEU A 119 -0.54 -2.42 -23.42
N THR A 120 0.40 -2.86 -24.25
CA THR A 120 0.49 -2.45 -25.67
C THR A 120 -0.67 -2.98 -26.51
N VAL A 121 -1.22 -4.13 -26.13
CA VAL A 121 -2.35 -4.78 -26.80
C VAL A 121 -3.72 -4.27 -26.31
N THR A 122 -3.74 -3.35 -25.34
CA THR A 122 -5.01 -2.81 -24.79
C THR A 122 -5.65 -1.72 -25.65
N GLY A 123 -4.95 -1.22 -26.67
CA GLY A 123 -5.40 -0.06 -27.44
C GLY A 123 -5.45 1.24 -26.62
N ARG A 124 -4.69 1.33 -25.53
CA ARG A 124 -4.60 2.54 -24.69
C ARG A 124 -3.25 3.21 -24.80
N ARG A 125 -3.29 4.53 -24.81
CA ARG A 125 -2.10 5.37 -24.84
C ARG A 125 -1.35 5.29 -23.51
N LEU A 126 -0.14 4.75 -23.53
CA LEU A 126 0.69 4.58 -22.33
C LEU A 126 0.98 5.88 -21.57
N ASP A 127 1.04 7.04 -22.25
CA ASP A 127 1.20 8.33 -21.55
C ASP A 127 -0.06 8.74 -20.76
N ARG A 128 -1.22 8.16 -21.08
CA ARG A 128 -2.51 8.42 -20.43
C ARG A 128 -3.02 7.22 -19.62
N SER A 129 -2.18 6.21 -19.42
CA SER A 129 -2.51 5.00 -18.66
C SER A 129 -1.71 4.90 -17.37
N VAL A 130 -2.37 4.49 -16.30
CA VAL A 130 -1.74 4.16 -15.02
C VAL A 130 -2.32 2.87 -14.47
N VAL A 131 -1.47 2.09 -13.81
CA VAL A 131 -1.78 0.78 -13.28
C VAL A 131 -1.64 0.81 -11.76
N ILE A 132 -2.53 0.11 -11.07
CA ILE A 132 -2.41 -0.19 -9.64
C ILE A 132 -2.44 -1.71 -9.47
N ASP A 133 -1.34 -2.24 -8.97
CA ASP A 133 -1.11 -3.67 -8.87
C ASP A 133 -0.10 -3.95 -7.76
N ASP A 134 -0.26 -5.04 -7.04
CA ASP A 134 0.65 -5.47 -5.97
C ASP A 134 1.91 -6.19 -6.51
N SER A 135 1.86 -6.60 -7.79
CA SER A 135 2.92 -7.34 -8.49
C SER A 135 3.42 -6.60 -9.75
N PRO A 136 4.19 -5.49 -9.61
CA PRO A 136 4.63 -4.68 -10.75
C PRO A 136 5.43 -5.43 -11.82
N THR A 137 6.03 -6.56 -11.47
CA THR A 137 6.85 -7.38 -12.39
C THR A 137 6.03 -7.96 -13.54
N VAL A 138 4.71 -8.16 -13.38
CA VAL A 138 3.86 -8.74 -14.42
C VAL A 138 3.62 -7.82 -15.62
N TYR A 139 4.05 -6.56 -15.54
CA TYR A 139 3.93 -5.56 -16.61
C TYR A 139 5.19 -5.42 -17.46
N GLY A 140 6.24 -6.22 -17.20
CA GLY A 140 7.50 -6.20 -17.96
C GLY A 140 8.09 -4.79 -18.07
N ASP A 141 8.26 -4.32 -19.30
CA ASP A 141 8.88 -3.02 -19.61
C ASP A 141 7.98 -1.80 -19.29
N HIS A 142 6.72 -2.02 -18.90
CA HIS A 142 5.77 -0.95 -18.57
C HIS A 142 5.74 -0.57 -17.08
N SER A 143 6.79 -0.91 -16.33
CA SER A 143 6.91 -0.55 -14.90
C SER A 143 6.74 0.95 -14.61
N GLN A 144 7.05 1.83 -15.56
CA GLN A 144 6.84 3.29 -15.45
C GLN A 144 5.36 3.71 -15.40
N ASN A 145 4.44 2.82 -15.77
CA ASN A 145 2.99 3.03 -15.68
C ASN A 145 2.42 2.50 -14.36
N VAL A 146 3.20 1.78 -13.55
CA VAL A 146 2.70 1.05 -12.39
C VAL A 146 2.95 1.80 -11.10
N ILE A 147 1.87 1.99 -10.33
CA ILE A 147 1.93 2.39 -8.93
C ILE A 147 1.90 1.09 -8.09
N PRO A 148 3.03 0.68 -7.51
CA PRO A 148 3.05 -0.50 -6.65
C PRO A 148 2.24 -0.24 -5.39
N VAL A 149 1.36 -1.18 -5.04
CA VAL A 149 0.67 -1.22 -3.76
C VAL A 149 1.17 -2.38 -2.91
N SER A 150 1.07 -2.28 -1.58
CA SER A 150 1.30 -3.47 -0.76
C SER A 150 0.19 -4.50 -0.97
N PRO A 151 0.52 -5.80 -1.08
CA PRO A 151 -0.48 -6.86 -1.15
C PRO A 151 -1.44 -6.80 0.06
N PHE A 152 -2.72 -6.99 -0.20
CA PHE A 152 -3.77 -7.00 0.79
C PHE A 152 -3.97 -8.41 1.35
N TYR A 153 -4.00 -8.50 2.68
CA TYR A 153 -4.18 -9.75 3.42
C TYR A 153 -5.37 -9.73 4.38
N GLY A 154 -6.29 -8.78 4.20
CA GLY A 154 -7.51 -8.70 5.02
C GLY A 154 -7.43 -7.77 6.23
N ASP A 155 -6.42 -6.91 6.35
CA ASP A 155 -6.35 -5.94 7.46
C ASP A 155 -7.44 -4.85 7.32
N PRO A 156 -8.44 -4.78 8.22
CA PRO A 156 -9.49 -3.77 8.14
C PRO A 156 -8.99 -2.33 8.37
N LYS A 157 -7.74 -2.16 8.83
CA LYS A 157 -7.08 -0.86 9.00
C LYS A 157 -6.13 -0.52 7.85
N ASP A 158 -6.14 -1.30 6.76
CA ASP A 158 -5.39 -0.98 5.56
C ASP A 158 -5.79 0.42 5.03
N VAL A 159 -4.81 1.19 4.59
CA VAL A 159 -4.99 2.55 4.08
C VAL A 159 -4.33 2.74 2.72
N GLU A 160 -3.98 1.66 2.02
CA GLU A 160 -3.19 1.71 0.81
C GLU A 160 -3.98 2.38 -0.34
N LEU A 161 -5.25 2.02 -0.52
CA LEU A 161 -6.12 2.65 -1.52
C LEU A 161 -6.42 4.12 -1.20
N LEU A 162 -6.34 4.54 0.07
CA LEU A 162 -6.42 5.95 0.41
C LEU A 162 -5.17 6.72 -0.06
N LYS A 163 -3.99 6.10 0.00
CA LYS A 163 -2.75 6.69 -0.56
C LYS A 163 -2.84 6.85 -2.07
N ILE A 164 -3.51 5.92 -2.75
CA ILE A 164 -3.81 6.02 -4.18
C ILE A 164 -4.71 7.22 -4.47
N LEU A 165 -5.78 7.40 -3.71
CA LEU A 165 -6.64 8.58 -3.87
C LEU A 165 -5.86 9.90 -3.73
N TRP A 166 -4.96 9.97 -2.73
CA TRP A 166 -4.07 11.12 -2.59
C TRP A 166 -3.09 11.28 -3.75
N PHE A 167 -2.58 10.18 -4.31
CA PHE A 167 -1.73 10.25 -5.50
C PHE A 167 -2.47 10.97 -6.63
N PHE A 168 -3.71 10.58 -6.94
CA PHE A 168 -4.49 11.25 -7.99
C PHE A 168 -4.76 12.72 -7.66
N GLU A 169 -5.05 13.04 -6.40
CA GLU A 169 -5.30 14.42 -5.97
C GLU A 169 -4.09 15.33 -6.16
N PHE A 170 -2.88 14.87 -5.79
CA PHE A 170 -1.66 15.68 -5.82
C PHE A 170 -0.90 15.66 -7.15
N ASN A 171 -1.35 14.87 -8.13
CA ASN A 171 -0.69 14.73 -9.42
C ASN A 171 -1.60 15.08 -10.62
N LYS A 172 -2.70 15.81 -10.39
CA LYS A 172 -3.64 16.26 -11.45
C LYS A 172 -2.98 17.09 -12.55
N GLN A 173 -1.89 17.79 -12.22
CA GLN A 173 -1.14 18.64 -13.14
C GLN A 173 -0.36 17.87 -14.21
N PHE A 174 -0.13 16.57 -14.02
CA PHE A 174 0.60 15.77 -14.99
C PHE A 174 -0.33 15.27 -16.10
N GLU A 175 -0.02 15.66 -17.33
CA GLU A 175 -0.73 15.13 -18.49
C GLU A 175 -0.23 13.73 -18.85
N ASP A 176 1.08 13.52 -18.84
CA ASP A 176 1.71 12.19 -18.91
C ASP A 176 1.75 11.54 -17.52
N LEU A 177 0.95 10.50 -17.32
CA LEU A 177 0.83 9.81 -16.04
C LEU A 177 2.11 9.07 -15.63
N ARG A 178 2.99 8.71 -16.58
CA ARG A 178 4.29 8.10 -16.25
C ARG A 178 5.19 9.07 -15.49
N LEU A 179 5.06 10.38 -15.77
CA LEU A 179 5.75 11.43 -15.01
C LEU A 179 5.18 11.56 -13.59
N ALA A 180 3.88 11.40 -13.43
CA ALA A 180 3.25 11.36 -12.11
C ALA A 180 3.74 10.16 -11.28
N VAL A 181 3.78 8.96 -11.87
CA VAL A 181 4.31 7.74 -11.22
C VAL A 181 5.77 7.95 -10.81
N LYS A 182 6.60 8.49 -11.71
CA LYS A 182 8.01 8.82 -11.41
C LYS A 182 8.13 9.83 -10.26
N ASN A 183 7.27 10.84 -10.22
CA ASN A 183 7.22 11.82 -9.12
C ASN A 183 6.92 11.13 -7.78
N LEU A 184 5.95 10.22 -7.74
CA LEU A 184 5.64 9.42 -6.55
C LEU A 184 6.86 8.61 -6.08
N SER A 185 7.52 7.89 -6.99
CA SER A 185 8.72 7.10 -6.65
C SER A 185 9.83 7.98 -6.05
N ASN A 186 10.07 9.16 -6.64
CA ASN A 186 11.06 10.12 -6.14
C ASN A 186 10.71 10.61 -4.73
N MET A 187 9.46 11.01 -4.49
CA MET A 187 9.00 11.44 -3.17
C MET A 187 9.15 10.33 -2.11
N GLN A 188 8.83 9.08 -2.47
CA GLN A 188 9.01 7.93 -1.58
C GLN A 188 10.49 7.69 -1.24
N ILE A 189 11.39 7.78 -2.23
CA ILE A 189 12.84 7.66 -2.05
C ILE A 189 13.35 8.75 -1.09
N GLU A 190 12.97 10.00 -1.31
CA GLU A 190 13.36 11.12 -0.45
C GLU A 190 12.84 10.95 0.99
N ARG A 191 11.58 10.52 1.15
CA ARG A 191 11.00 10.25 2.46
C ARG A 191 11.76 9.14 3.20
N LYS A 192 12.11 8.04 2.50
CA LYS A 192 12.95 6.96 3.05
C LYS A 192 14.32 7.49 3.48
N ARG A 193 14.98 8.31 2.65
CA ARG A 193 16.27 8.96 2.97
C ARG A 193 16.17 9.84 4.23
N ARG A 194 15.12 10.65 4.36
CA ARG A 194 14.86 11.52 5.53
C ARG A 194 14.61 10.70 6.81
N ILE A 195 13.85 9.60 6.72
CA ILE A 195 13.61 8.72 7.88
C ILE A 195 14.92 8.05 8.31
N GLN A 196 15.71 7.55 7.35
CA GLN A 196 16.98 6.89 7.62
C GLN A 196 17.99 7.84 8.28
N SER A 197 18.07 9.10 7.82
CA SER A 197 18.95 10.11 8.42
C SER A 197 18.55 10.42 9.87
N LYS A 198 17.25 10.56 10.16
CA LYS A 198 16.73 10.74 11.54
C LYS A 198 17.05 9.55 12.43
N LYS A 199 16.86 8.30 11.95
CA LYS A 199 17.23 7.07 12.69
C LYS A 199 18.73 7.03 13.00
N LYS A 200 19.58 7.35 12.03
CA LYS A 200 21.04 7.41 12.21
C LYS A 200 21.46 8.47 13.23
N ARG A 201 20.86 9.65 13.21
CA ARG A 201 21.11 10.74 14.19
C ARG A 201 20.68 10.34 15.59
N ARG A 202 19.52 9.66 15.74
CA ARG A 202 19.05 9.12 17.03
C ARG A 202 20.00 8.05 17.60
N LYS A 203 20.44 7.10 16.76
CA LYS A 203 21.40 6.06 17.16
C LYS A 203 22.75 6.65 17.62
N ARG A 204 23.25 7.69 16.94
CA ARG A 204 24.46 8.41 17.36
C ARG A 204 24.28 9.09 18.73
N ARG A 205 23.16 9.78 18.95
CA ARG A 205 22.85 10.41 20.25
C ARG A 205 22.82 9.40 21.40
N ILE A 206 22.15 8.27 21.22
CA ILE A 206 22.10 7.20 22.23
C ILE A 206 23.50 6.66 22.50
N LYS A 207 24.28 6.38 21.44
CA LYS A 207 25.67 5.91 21.58
C LYS A 207 26.54 6.88 22.38
N THR A 208 26.52 8.16 22.05
CA THR A 208 27.28 9.20 22.79
C THR A 208 26.83 9.31 24.25
N MET A 209 25.54 9.16 24.52
CA MET A 209 25.00 9.18 25.90
C MET A 209 25.50 7.97 26.70
N CYS A 210 25.46 6.76 26.14
CA CYS A 210 25.98 5.56 26.79
C CYS A 210 27.50 5.62 27.00
N GLU A 211 28.25 6.20 26.07
CA GLU A 211 29.70 6.41 26.23
C GLU A 211 30.02 7.41 27.35
N CYS A 212 29.22 8.47 27.49
CA CYS A 212 29.34 9.42 28.60
C CYS A 212 29.05 8.76 29.96
N GLN A 213 28.00 7.92 30.04
CA GLN A 213 27.68 7.16 31.26
C GLN A 213 28.81 6.21 31.67
N ARG A 214 29.39 5.46 30.72
CA ARG A 214 30.54 4.59 31.02
C ARG A 214 31.76 5.35 31.54
N ARG A 215 32.09 6.51 30.96
CA ARG A 215 33.25 7.31 31.40
C ARG A 215 33.12 7.83 32.83
N ASN A 216 31.90 8.08 33.28
CA ASN A 216 31.61 8.60 34.61
C ASN A 216 31.44 7.50 35.68
N GLY A 217 31.81 6.24 35.37
CA GLY A 217 31.84 5.15 36.35
C GLY A 217 30.45 4.60 36.75
N TYR A 218 29.40 4.91 36.00
CA TYR A 218 28.07 4.32 36.21
C TYR A 218 28.04 2.88 35.65
N GLU A 219 28.65 1.94 36.38
CA GLU A 219 28.45 0.51 36.11
C GLU A 219 27.20 0.02 36.85
N GLY A 220 26.18 -0.38 36.09
CA GLY A 220 25.14 -1.26 36.62
C GLY A 220 23.91 -0.62 37.24
N VAL A 221 23.23 0.30 36.53
CA VAL A 221 21.79 0.45 36.75
C VAL A 221 21.04 0.11 35.47
N LEU A 222 20.25 -0.97 35.55
CA LEU A 222 19.34 -1.57 34.57
C LEU A 222 18.24 -0.61 34.03
N TRP A 223 18.49 0.67 33.85
CA TRP A 223 17.51 1.61 33.26
C TRP A 223 17.48 1.57 31.72
N ILE A 224 18.47 0.95 31.09
CA ILE A 224 18.64 1.01 29.63
C ILE A 224 17.56 0.18 28.90
N ASP A 225 17.14 -0.95 29.48
CA ASP A 225 16.07 -1.78 28.90
C ASP A 225 14.67 -1.22 29.20
N LEU A 226 14.47 -0.61 30.38
CA LEU A 226 13.21 0.07 30.72
C LEU A 226 12.96 1.29 29.83
N LEU A 227 14.01 2.06 29.49
CA LEU A 227 13.94 3.19 28.56
C LEU A 227 13.83 2.76 27.09
N ALA A 228 14.45 1.65 26.69
CA ALA A 228 14.31 1.11 25.34
C ALA A 228 12.88 0.61 25.05
N GLY A 229 12.20 0.06 26.05
CA GLY A 229 10.77 -0.33 25.98
C GLY A 229 9.82 0.88 25.96
N PHE A 230 10.10 1.91 26.76
CA PHE A 230 9.24 3.10 26.89
C PHE A 230 9.14 3.94 25.61
N PHE A 231 10.19 3.97 24.78
CA PHE A 231 10.17 4.69 23.52
C PHE A 231 9.42 3.98 22.38
N LYS A 232 8.89 2.77 22.63
CA LYS A 232 8.12 1.99 21.66
C LYS A 232 6.62 2.32 21.66
N TYR A 233 6.11 2.93 22.74
CA TYR A 233 4.72 3.38 22.88
C TYR A 233 4.70 4.85 23.28
N GLY A 234 4.27 5.74 22.39
CA GLY A 234 4.36 7.19 22.56
C GLY A 234 3.49 7.75 23.69
N GLY A 235 4.00 7.70 24.93
CA GLY A 235 3.37 8.31 26.09
C GLY A 235 4.39 8.71 27.15
N GLY A 236 4.28 9.96 27.63
CA GLY A 236 4.82 10.39 28.93
C GLY A 236 6.20 11.06 28.91
N LEU A 237 6.29 12.30 28.41
CA LEU A 237 7.45 13.17 28.65
C LEU A 237 7.63 13.54 30.15
N LEU A 238 6.60 13.39 30.98
CA LEU A 238 6.61 13.89 32.37
C LEU A 238 7.42 13.03 33.35
N ILE A 239 7.45 11.70 33.19
CA ILE A 239 8.02 10.82 34.22
C ILE A 239 9.57 10.79 34.14
N ILE A 240 10.13 10.88 32.93
CA ILE A 240 11.58 10.92 32.73
C ILE A 240 12.17 12.25 33.18
N ALA A 241 11.44 13.37 32.99
CA ALA A 241 11.85 14.67 33.50
C ALA A 241 11.89 14.67 35.04
N LEU A 242 10.91 14.06 35.71
CA LEU A 242 10.89 13.96 37.16
C LEU A 242 12.02 13.07 37.70
N LEU A 243 12.36 11.96 37.05
CA LEU A 243 13.48 11.11 37.48
C LEU A 243 14.85 11.74 37.22
N PHE A 244 15.04 12.43 36.09
CA PHE A 244 16.27 13.18 35.82
C PHE A 244 16.44 14.34 36.82
N VAL A 245 15.36 15.08 37.09
CA VAL A 245 15.35 16.13 38.13
C VAL A 245 15.63 15.52 39.49
N PHE A 246 15.05 14.37 39.85
CA PHE A 246 15.29 13.73 41.15
C PHE A 246 16.74 13.27 41.31
N THR A 247 17.34 12.66 40.29
CA THR A 247 18.77 12.25 40.34
C THR A 247 19.73 13.44 40.33
N PHE A 248 19.38 14.52 39.63
CA PHE A 248 20.18 15.75 39.61
C PHE A 248 20.01 16.56 40.92
N TYR A 249 18.83 16.54 41.52
CA TYR A 249 18.53 17.16 42.82
C TYR A 249 19.22 16.41 43.96
N CYS A 250 19.24 15.07 43.94
CA CYS A 250 20.04 14.27 44.88
C CYS A 250 21.55 14.52 44.72
N TRP A 251 22.04 14.82 43.50
CA TRP A 251 23.43 15.19 43.26
C TRP A 251 23.78 16.62 43.75
N CYS A 252 22.87 17.59 43.61
CA CYS A 252 23.09 18.96 44.08
C CYS A 252 22.91 19.15 45.59
N VAL A 253 22.10 18.32 46.27
CA VAL A 253 21.74 18.54 47.70
C VAL A 253 22.62 17.74 48.68
N GLY A 254 23.56 16.92 48.22
CA GLY A 254 24.56 16.29 49.10
C GLY A 254 23.95 15.47 50.24
N LEU A 255 22.82 14.81 50.00
CA LEU A 255 22.22 13.88 50.97
C LEU A 255 22.99 12.57 50.96
N VAL A 256 24.05 12.54 51.77
CA VAL A 256 24.60 11.32 52.37
C VAL A 256 23.50 10.71 53.23
N ILE A 257 23.06 9.50 52.88
CA ILE A 257 22.35 8.62 53.80
C ILE A 257 23.32 7.49 54.08
N GLU A 258 23.90 7.50 55.29
CA GLU A 258 24.47 6.31 55.93
C GLU A 258 23.38 5.26 56.17
#